data_AF-A0A2E7B9E5-F1
#
_entry.id   AF-A0A2E7B9E5-F1
#
_cell.length_a   1.000
_cell.length_b   1.000
_cell.length_c   1.000
_cell.angle_alpha   90.00
_cell.angle_beta   90.00
_cell.angle_gamma   90.00
#
_symmetry.space_group_name_H-M   'P 1'
#
loop_
_entity.id
_entity.type
_entity.pdbx_description
1 polymer ?
#
loop_
_entity_poly.entity_id
_entity_poly.type
_entity_poly.pdbx_seq_one_letter_code
_entity_poly.pdbx_strand_id
1 'polypeptide(L)'
;MLPGIGFTELMVLAVAALIIVGPKDLPMMMRRLGQFVGKGRAMAREFQAAFDDIARQSELEDLRKEIEELKISNSLKQATSDLSDYEKDVNSAVMAQSRSEAATKLAEQTSPETPEIKEETKPEAKPEPQAKPQTGTDPDPKGDPA
;
A
#
# COMPACT_ATOMS: atom_id res chain seq x y z
N MET A 1 -4.15 16.55 -12.93
CA MET A 1 -3.98 17.13 -11.59
C MET A 1 -3.19 16.11 -10.80
N LEU A 2 -1.90 16.38 -10.55
CA LEU A 2 -1.11 15.52 -9.67
C LEU A 2 -1.70 15.65 -8.26
N PRO A 3 -2.04 14.57 -7.56
CA PRO A 3 -2.30 14.65 -6.13
C PRO A 3 -0.99 15.09 -5.49
N GLY A 4 -0.89 16.39 -5.21
CA GLY A 4 0.27 16.92 -4.50
C GLY A 4 0.35 16.26 -3.13
N ILE A 5 1.53 16.29 -2.52
CA ILE A 5 1.68 15.99 -1.09
C ILE A 5 1.02 17.15 -0.33
N GLY A 6 -0.31 17.15 -0.31
CA GLY A 6 -1.16 18.06 0.40
C GLY A 6 -1.48 17.53 1.79
N PHE A 7 -2.04 18.38 2.63
CA PHE A 7 -2.47 18.00 3.97
C PHE A 7 -3.50 16.85 3.93
N THR A 8 -4.40 16.87 2.93
CA THR A 8 -5.43 15.85 2.75
C THR A 8 -4.83 14.48 2.42
N GLU A 9 -3.89 14.38 1.49
CA GLU A 9 -3.19 13.14 1.14
C GLU A 9 -2.39 12.59 2.33
N LEU A 10 -1.73 13.46 3.10
CA LEU A 10 -1.04 13.04 4.32
C LEU A 10 -2.03 12.45 5.33
N MET A 11 -3.25 13.00 5.43
CA MET A 11 -4.28 12.48 6.31
C MET A 11 -4.76 11.09 5.87
N VAL A 12 -4.96 10.87 4.56
CA VAL A 12 -5.32 9.56 4.01
C VAL A 12 -4.23 8.53 4.28
N LEU A 13 -2.96 8.88 4.04
CA LEU A 13 -1.82 8.01 4.37
C LEU A 13 -1.72 7.72 5.87
N ALA A 14 -1.98 8.71 6.72
CA ALA A 14 -2.00 8.52 8.16
C ALA A 14 -3.08 7.50 8.56
N VAL A 15 -4.30 7.62 8.04
CA VAL A 15 -5.39 6.66 8.31
C VAL A 15 -5.05 5.27 7.78
N ALA A 16 -4.55 5.16 6.55
CA ALA A 16 -4.15 3.88 5.96
C ALA A 16 -3.05 3.20 6.80
N ALA A 17 -2.05 3.96 7.23
CA ALA A 17 -0.98 3.46 8.09
C ALA A 17 -1.52 3.01 9.47
N LEU A 18 -2.48 3.72 10.05
CA LEU A 18 -3.12 3.30 11.31
C LEU A 18 -3.90 1.99 11.16
N ILE A 19 -4.52 1.72 10.01
CA ILE A 19 -5.25 0.47 9.75
C ILE A 19 -4.29 -0.69 9.53
N ILE A 20 -3.26 -0.50 8.70
CA ILE A 20 -2.32 -1.55 8.30
C ILE A 20 -1.38 -1.94 9.46
N VAL A 21 -0.84 -0.94 10.14
CA VAL A 21 0.16 -1.14 11.20
C VAL A 21 -0.50 -1.20 12.56
N GLY A 22 -1.59 -0.46 12.77
CA GLY A 22 -2.26 -0.32 14.05
C GLY A 22 -1.93 1.01 14.75
N PRO A 23 -2.90 1.61 15.47
CA PRO A 23 -2.74 2.93 16.09
C PRO A 23 -1.72 2.99 17.22
N LYS A 24 -1.37 1.85 17.82
CA LYS A 24 -0.36 1.76 18.88
C LYS A 24 1.04 1.49 18.37
N ASP A 25 1.16 0.82 17.22
CA ASP A 25 2.44 0.37 16.69
C ASP A 25 3.15 1.46 15.88
N LEU A 26 2.39 2.29 15.16
CA LEU A 26 2.90 3.46 14.44
C LEU A 26 3.72 4.43 15.34
N PRO A 27 3.20 4.91 16.50
CA PRO A 27 3.99 5.79 17.38
C PRO A 27 5.19 5.08 18.02
N MET A 28 5.09 3.78 18.29
CA MET A 28 6.20 3.00 18.82
C MET A 28 7.32 2.84 17.79
N MET A 29 6.98 2.60 16.52
CA MET A 29 7.92 2.55 15.40
C MET A 29 8.57 3.89 15.14
N MET A 30 7.83 5.00 15.14
CA MET A 30 8.39 6.35 15.02
C MET A 30 9.39 6.65 16.14
N ARG A 31 9.14 6.22 17.38
CA ARG A 31 10.10 6.34 18.47
C ARG A 31 11.40 5.59 18.20
N ARG A 32 11.32 4.35 17.71
CA ARG A 32 12.50 3.52 17.38
C ARG A 32 13.28 4.12 16.21
N LEU A 33 12.58 4.48 15.14
CA LEU A 33 13.16 5.10 13.95
C LEU A 33 13.80 6.45 14.32
N GLY A 34 13.11 7.27 15.11
CA GLY A 34 13.60 8.57 15.58
C GLY A 34 14.84 8.44 16.47
N GLN A 35 14.92 7.42 17.32
CA GLN A 35 16.14 7.12 18.08
C GLN A 35 17.30 6.71 17.16
N PHE A 36 17.03 5.91 16.13
CA PHE A 36 18.04 5.49 15.17
C PHE A 36 18.57 6.67 14.33
N VAL A 37 17.66 7.47 13.77
CA VAL A 37 17.98 8.71 13.05
C VAL A 37 18.68 9.71 13.97
N GLY A 38 18.25 9.83 15.22
CA GLY A 38 18.87 10.71 16.21
C GLY A 38 20.31 10.33 16.52
N LYS A 39 20.60 9.03 16.65
CA LYS A 39 21.96 8.49 16.80
C LYS A 39 22.80 8.74 15.55
N GLY A 40 22.27 8.44 14.36
CA GLY A 40 22.94 8.72 13.09
C GLY A 40 23.25 10.21 12.90
N ARG A 41 22.34 11.10 13.31
CA ARG A 41 22.54 12.55 13.27
C ARG A 41 23.58 13.02 14.30
N ALA A 42 23.66 12.38 15.46
CA ALA A 42 24.71 12.67 16.44
C ALA A 42 26.09 12.31 15.92
N MET A 43 26.22 11.08 15.39
CA MET A 43 27.45 10.63 14.73
C MET A 43 27.83 11.55 13.57
N ALA A 44 26.87 11.92 12.71
CA ALA A 44 27.12 12.84 11.60
C ALA A 44 27.65 14.21 12.05
N ARG A 45 27.22 14.71 13.23
CA ARG A 45 27.76 15.96 13.80
C ARG A 45 29.22 15.80 14.26
N GLU A 46 29.57 14.66 14.84
CA GLU A 46 30.95 14.33 15.21
C GLU A 46 31.84 14.16 13.98
N PHE A 47 31.34 13.49 12.93
CA PHE A 47 32.03 13.43 11.65
C PHE A 47 32.20 14.81 11.03
N GLN A 48 31.15 15.64 11.04
CA GLN A 48 31.24 16.99 10.48
C GLN A 48 32.27 17.84 11.23
N ALA A 49 32.34 17.74 12.56
CA ALA A 49 33.38 18.41 13.34
C ALA A 49 34.80 17.90 12.97
N ALA A 50 34.98 16.59 12.85
CA ALA A 50 36.26 16.00 12.44
C ALA A 50 36.63 16.34 10.98
N PHE A 51 35.65 16.40 10.08
CA PHE A 51 35.84 16.82 8.70
C PHE A 51 36.19 18.30 8.62
N ASP A 52 35.58 19.18 9.40
CA ASP A 52 35.93 20.61 9.44
C ASP A 52 37.36 20.84 9.95
N ASP A 53 37.83 20.00 10.88
CA ASP A 53 39.23 20.01 11.35
C ASP A 53 40.20 19.53 10.24
N ILE A 54 39.84 18.47 9.50
CA ILE A 54 40.63 17.95 8.37
C ILE A 54 40.55 18.86 7.14
N ALA A 55 39.44 19.59 6.93
CA ALA A 55 39.22 20.53 5.83
C ALA A 55 40.25 21.64 5.74
N ARG A 56 40.84 21.98 6.88
CA ARG A 56 41.93 22.95 6.96
C ARG A 56 43.26 22.39 6.44
N GLN A 57 43.36 21.08 6.20
CA GLN A 57 44.40 20.42 5.43
C GLN A 57 43.84 19.97 4.06
N SER A 58 44.60 20.16 2.98
CA SER A 58 44.16 20.24 1.57
C SER A 58 43.59 18.96 0.90
N GLU A 59 42.97 18.02 1.61
CA GLU A 59 42.46 16.75 1.06
C GLU A 59 40.94 16.72 0.77
N LEU A 60 40.17 17.75 1.14
CA LEU A 60 38.70 17.74 1.00
C LEU A 60 38.14 18.25 -0.35
N GLU A 61 38.92 18.99 -1.13
CA GLU A 61 38.45 19.44 -2.46
C GLU A 61 38.31 18.26 -3.43
N ASP A 62 39.23 17.29 -3.37
CA ASP A 62 39.19 16.09 -4.20
C ASP A 62 38.03 15.17 -3.80
N LEU A 63 37.80 14.96 -2.50
CA LEU A 63 36.64 14.18 -2.01
C LEU A 63 35.29 14.83 -2.34
N ARG A 64 35.20 16.17 -2.30
CA ARG A 64 33.99 16.88 -2.77
C ARG A 64 33.74 16.63 -4.25
N LYS A 65 34.79 16.66 -5.08
CA LYS A 65 34.69 16.42 -6.53
C LYS A 65 34.23 15.00 -6.83
N GLU A 66 34.74 14.01 -6.09
CA GLU A 66 34.37 12.60 -6.24
C GLU A 66 32.93 12.33 -5.79
N ILE A 67 32.47 12.98 -4.72
CA ILE A 67 31.06 12.92 -4.28
C ILE A 67 30.15 13.63 -5.28
N GLU A 68 30.54 14.79 -5.81
CA GLU A 68 29.81 15.51 -6.86
C GLU A 68 29.72 14.64 -8.12
N GLU A 69 30.81 14.00 -8.53
CA GLU A 69 30.87 13.07 -9.65
C GLU A 69 30.00 11.84 -9.42
N LEU A 70 30.00 11.24 -8.22
CA LEU A 70 29.10 10.14 -7.85
C LEU A 70 27.64 10.56 -7.82
N LYS A 71 27.36 11.79 -7.38
CA LYS A 71 26.00 12.35 -7.34
C LYS A 71 25.47 12.70 -8.73
N ILE A 72 26.37 13.14 -9.62
CA ILE A 72 26.10 13.38 -11.03
C ILE A 72 26.03 12.06 -11.80
N SER A 73 26.80 11.06 -11.38
CA SER A 73 26.81 9.73 -11.95
C SER A 73 25.43 9.09 -11.83
N ASN A 74 25.14 8.28 -12.83
CA ASN A 74 23.81 7.88 -13.20
C ASN A 74 23.01 7.19 -12.08
N SER A 75 23.62 6.69 -10.99
CA SER A 75 22.93 5.95 -9.94
C SER A 75 21.79 6.74 -9.27
N LEU A 76 22.02 8.00 -8.92
CA LEU A 76 20.98 8.83 -8.31
C LEU A 76 19.93 9.29 -9.33
N LYS A 77 20.36 9.66 -10.54
CA LYS A 77 19.45 10.03 -11.63
C LYS A 77 18.56 8.86 -12.07
N GLN A 78 19.13 7.66 -12.12
CA GLN A 78 18.45 6.43 -12.48
C GLN A 78 17.47 6.01 -11.38
N ALA A 79 17.86 6.08 -10.10
CA ALA A 79 16.92 5.87 -9.01
C ALA A 79 15.75 6.88 -9.03
N THR A 80 16.02 8.15 -9.38
CA THR A 80 14.95 9.14 -9.51
C THR A 80 14.07 8.92 -10.74
N SER A 81 14.62 8.45 -11.86
CA SER A 81 13.83 8.13 -13.05
C SER A 81 12.94 6.92 -12.82
N ASP A 82 13.49 5.86 -12.22
CA ASP A 82 12.77 4.62 -11.92
C ASP A 82 11.61 4.89 -10.95
N LEU A 83 11.84 5.76 -9.94
CA LEU A 83 10.79 6.21 -9.04
C LEU A 83 9.71 7.02 -9.78
N SER A 84 10.10 7.93 -10.68
CA SER A 84 9.15 8.74 -11.46
C SER A 84 8.29 7.90 -12.41
N ASP A 85 8.83 6.80 -12.93
CA ASP A 85 8.11 5.90 -13.83
C ASP A 85 7.14 5.00 -13.05
N TYR A 86 7.54 4.54 -11.86
CA TYR A 86 6.65 3.83 -10.95
C TYR A 86 5.49 4.72 -10.47
N GLU A 87 5.76 5.99 -10.15
CA GLU A 87 4.72 6.96 -9.80
C GLU A 87 3.70 7.17 -10.93
N LYS A 88 4.15 7.23 -12.20
CA LYS A 88 3.25 7.35 -13.36
C LYS A 88 2.36 6.12 -13.53
N ASP A 89 2.93 4.93 -13.38
CA ASP A 89 2.19 3.67 -13.53
C ASP A 89 1.11 3.55 -12.45
N VAL A 90 1.46 3.79 -11.19
CA VAL A 90 0.52 3.80 -10.05
C VAL A 90 -0.56 4.86 -10.24
N ASN A 91 -0.19 6.09 -10.66
CA ASN A 91 -1.18 7.15 -10.90
C ASN A 91 -2.17 6.74 -12.00
N SER A 92 -1.68 6.15 -13.10
CA SER A 92 -2.53 5.72 -14.21
C SER A 92 -3.50 4.61 -13.82
N ALA A 93 -3.03 3.62 -13.05
CA ALA A 93 -3.86 2.52 -12.55
C ALA A 93 -4.93 3.02 -11.57
N VAL A 94 -4.57 3.91 -10.65
CA VAL A 94 -5.50 4.53 -9.69
C VAL A 94 -6.54 5.41 -10.40
N MET A 95 -6.15 6.14 -11.44
CA MET A 95 -7.07 6.98 -12.24
C MET A 95 -8.02 6.16 -13.12
N ALA A 96 -7.57 4.99 -13.61
CA ALA A 96 -8.41 4.06 -14.34
C ALA A 96 -9.45 3.39 -13.43
N GLN A 97 -9.02 2.95 -12.24
CA GLN A 97 -9.90 2.34 -11.25
C GLN A 97 -10.94 3.35 -10.72
N SER A 98 -10.52 4.56 -10.38
CA SER A 98 -11.43 5.61 -9.88
C SER A 98 -12.45 6.07 -10.92
N ARG A 99 -12.12 6.09 -12.23
CA ARG A 99 -13.11 6.33 -13.29
C ARG A 99 -14.10 5.18 -13.44
N SER A 100 -13.64 3.93 -13.32
CA SER A 100 -14.52 2.76 -13.37
C SER A 100 -15.51 2.78 -12.20
N GLU A 101 -15.03 3.05 -10.99
CA GLU A 101 -15.87 3.15 -9.79
C GLU A 101 -16.85 4.34 -9.86
N ALA A 102 -16.41 5.48 -10.42
CA ALA A 102 -17.29 6.62 -10.66
C ALA A 102 -18.36 6.32 -11.71
N ALA A 103 -18.02 5.62 -12.80
CA ALA A 103 -18.97 5.22 -13.83
C ALA A 103 -20.01 4.22 -13.31
N THR A 104 -19.61 3.26 -12.48
CA THR A 104 -20.54 2.33 -11.81
C THR A 104 -21.47 3.08 -10.86
N LYS A 105 -20.96 4.04 -10.07
CA LYS A 105 -21.80 4.85 -9.17
C LYS A 105 -22.73 5.81 -9.90
N LEU A 106 -22.33 6.37 -11.04
CA LEU A 106 -23.22 7.18 -11.89
C LEU A 106 -24.29 6.31 -12.57
N ALA A 107 -23.97 5.08 -12.95
CA ALA A 107 -24.95 4.14 -13.52
C ALA A 107 -26.01 3.72 -12.48
N GLU A 108 -25.61 3.60 -11.21
CA GLU A 108 -26.53 3.27 -10.10
C GLU A 108 -27.45 4.45 -9.70
N GLN A 109 -27.04 5.70 -9.97
CA GLN A 109 -27.82 6.92 -9.69
C GLN A 109 -28.74 7.36 -10.83
N THR A 110 -28.65 6.74 -12.01
CA THR A 110 -29.47 7.04 -13.21
C THR A 110 -30.52 5.95 -13.51
N SER A 111 -30.71 4.98 -12.61
CA SER A 111 -31.87 4.08 -12.70
C SER A 111 -33.14 4.83 -12.29
N PRO A 112 -34.14 4.96 -13.19
CA PRO A 112 -35.42 5.53 -12.82
C PRO A 112 -36.14 4.55 -11.89
N GLU A 113 -36.65 5.10 -10.79
CA GLU A 113 -37.59 4.48 -9.88
C GLU A 113 -38.75 3.84 -10.69
N THR A 114 -38.87 2.52 -10.64
CA THR A 114 -40.15 1.83 -10.81
C THR A 114 -40.55 1.31 -9.43
N PRO A 115 -41.73 1.67 -8.91
CA PRO A 115 -42.07 1.47 -7.52
C PRO A 115 -42.27 -0.02 -7.19
N GLU A 116 -41.53 -0.46 -6.18
CA GLU A 116 -41.89 -1.37 -5.09
C GLU A 116 -43.19 -2.20 -5.24
N ILE A 117 -43.06 -3.53 -5.32
CA ILE A 117 -44.01 -4.41 -4.61
C ILE A 117 -43.19 -5.35 -3.72
N LYS A 118 -43.29 -5.06 -2.42
CA LYS A 118 -42.92 -5.87 -1.27
C LYS A 118 -43.39 -7.32 -1.44
N GLU A 119 -42.52 -8.28 -1.16
CA GLU A 119 -42.94 -9.60 -0.70
C GLU A 119 -42.05 -10.06 0.44
N GLU A 120 -42.33 -9.52 1.61
CA GLU A 120 -41.95 -10.11 2.89
C GLU A 120 -43.21 -10.73 3.48
N THR A 121 -43.40 -12.05 3.32
CA THR A 121 -44.22 -12.83 4.26
C THR A 121 -43.77 -14.29 4.28
N LYS A 122 -43.05 -14.65 5.33
CA LYS A 122 -43.05 -15.98 5.97
C LYS A 122 -43.51 -15.69 7.42
N PRO A 123 -44.41 -16.45 8.08
CA PRO A 123 -44.15 -17.86 8.42
C PRO A 123 -45.37 -18.80 8.67
N GLU A 124 -45.03 -20.07 8.93
CA GLU A 124 -45.84 -21.15 9.57
C GLU A 124 -46.96 -21.81 8.72
N ALA A 125 -47.21 -23.13 8.71
CA ALA A 125 -46.86 -24.23 9.61
C ALA A 125 -46.92 -25.62 8.91
N LYS A 126 -46.13 -26.56 9.46
CA LYS A 126 -46.13 -28.05 9.48
C LYS A 126 -47.52 -28.75 9.40
N PRO A 127 -47.65 -30.12 9.38
CA PRO A 127 -46.65 -31.21 9.31
C PRO A 127 -47.04 -32.32 8.28
N GLU A 128 -46.22 -33.30 7.91
CA GLU A 128 -45.93 -34.59 8.60
C GLU A 128 -45.62 -35.64 7.48
N PRO A 129 -45.28 -36.91 7.76
CA PRO A 129 -43.98 -37.48 7.42
C PRO A 129 -44.10 -38.63 6.40
N GLN A 130 -42.99 -39.02 5.78
CA GLN A 130 -42.75 -40.46 5.60
C GLN A 130 -41.28 -40.77 5.35
N ALA A 131 -40.82 -41.69 6.16
CA ALA A 131 -39.48 -42.16 6.23
C ALA A 131 -39.33 -43.41 5.36
N LYS A 132 -38.07 -43.60 4.89
CA LYS A 132 -37.35 -44.88 4.78
C LYS A 132 -37.58 -45.72 3.48
N PRO A 133 -36.73 -46.72 3.14
CA PRO A 133 -35.31 -46.60 2.71
C PRO A 133 -34.83 -47.76 1.80
N GLN A 134 -34.31 -47.61 0.57
CA GLN A 134 -33.61 -48.72 -0.13
C GLN A 134 -32.51 -48.14 -1.03
N THR A 135 -31.21 -48.29 -0.75
CA THR A 135 -30.33 -49.50 -0.76
C THR A 135 -29.93 -49.93 -2.18
N GLY A 136 -28.60 -50.01 -2.39
CA GLY A 136 -27.87 -50.45 -3.57
C GLY A 136 -26.54 -49.67 -3.61
N THR A 137 -25.44 -50.07 -2.94
CA THR A 137 -24.63 -51.30 -3.10
C THR A 137 -24.14 -51.39 -4.54
N ASP A 138 -22.87 -51.38 -4.92
CA ASP A 138 -21.54 -51.34 -4.28
C ASP A 138 -20.55 -50.96 -5.44
N PRO A 139 -19.25 -51.22 -5.44
CA PRO A 139 -18.21 -50.28 -5.84
C PRO A 139 -17.53 -50.75 -7.16
N ASP A 140 -16.50 -50.06 -7.63
CA ASP A 140 -15.21 -50.74 -7.82
C ASP A 140 -14.06 -49.72 -7.97
N PRO A 141 -12.88 -50.02 -7.40
CA PRO A 141 -11.68 -49.19 -7.42
C PRO A 141 -10.61 -49.70 -8.41
N LYS A 142 -9.67 -48.82 -8.80
CA LYS A 142 -8.22 -49.07 -9.09
C LYS A 142 -7.68 -47.87 -9.88
N GLY A 143 -6.63 -47.18 -9.46
CA GLY A 143 -5.24 -47.66 -9.31
C GLY A 143 -4.48 -47.22 -10.59
N ASP A 144 -3.32 -46.57 -10.62
CA ASP A 144 -2.23 -46.27 -9.68
C ASP A 144 -1.46 -45.05 -10.23
N PRO A 145 -0.63 -44.36 -9.42
CA PRO A 145 0.36 -43.40 -9.90
C PRO A 145 1.73 -44.06 -10.19
N ALA A 146 2.40 -43.62 -11.25
CA ALA A 146 3.82 -43.81 -11.49
C ALA A 146 4.41 -42.51 -12.08
#